data_AF-A0A533UJD0-F1
#
_entry.id   AF-A0A533UJD0-F1
#
_cell.length_a   1.000
_cell.length_b   1.000
_cell.length_c   1.000
_cell.angle_alpha   90.00
_cell.angle_beta   90.00
_cell.angle_gamma   90.00
#
_symmetry.space_group_name_H-M   'P 1'
#
loop_
_entity.id
_entity.type
_entity.pdbx_description
1 polymer ?
#
loop_
_entity_poly.entity_id
_entity_poly.type
_entity_poly.pdbx_seq_one_letter_code
_entity_poly.pdbx_strand_id
1 'polypeptide(L)'
;MKEHGIEVKNFLDKGFLHIYQTSDPFDHPQGALAGMKSNLEMILKDSKPPYRMVTMLIPDTGTTETMDVHIKIEKEFHNNFASFDGSMICPYDIKKLEQNKSHDWIRELLDSHHSAIYATSSGDGVINLS
;
A
#
# COMPACT_ATOMS: atom_id res chain seq x y z
N MET A 1 6.39 -19.82 -20.49
CA MET A 1 6.49 -19.26 -19.13
C MET A 1 5.12 -18.77 -18.68
N LYS A 2 4.40 -19.60 -17.92
CA LYS A 2 3.26 -19.25 -17.07
C LYS A 2 3.44 -20.12 -15.82
N GLU A 3 4.42 -19.78 -14.98
CA GLU A 3 4.53 -20.40 -13.64
C GLU A 3 3.88 -19.51 -12.58
N HIS A 4 3.93 -18.18 -12.75
CA HIS A 4 3.31 -17.22 -11.83
C HIS A 4 2.70 -16.03 -12.59
N GLY A 5 1.57 -15.51 -12.09
CA GLY A 5 0.90 -14.31 -12.59
C GLY A 5 -0.59 -14.48 -12.94
N ILE A 6 -1.32 -13.37 -12.98
CA ILE A 6 -2.74 -13.36 -13.42
C ILE A 6 -2.82 -13.35 -14.95
N GLU A 7 -3.83 -14.03 -15.50
CA GLU A 7 -4.11 -13.97 -16.95
C GLU A 7 -4.84 -12.67 -17.30
N VAL A 8 -4.08 -11.56 -17.36
CA VAL A 8 -4.59 -10.18 -17.50
C VAL A 8 -5.72 -10.06 -18.54
N LYS A 9 -5.52 -10.58 -19.76
CA LYS A 9 -6.50 -10.47 -20.85
C LYS A 9 -7.85 -11.11 -20.49
N ASN A 10 -7.84 -12.29 -19.89
CA ASN A 10 -9.06 -13.02 -19.52
C ASN A 10 -9.85 -12.26 -18.43
N PHE A 11 -9.16 -11.62 -17.49
CA PHE A 11 -9.81 -10.81 -16.45
C PHE A 11 -10.32 -9.47 -16.98
N LEU A 12 -9.59 -8.81 -17.91
CA LEU A 12 -10.06 -7.61 -18.59
C LEU A 12 -11.31 -7.89 -19.43
N ASP A 13 -11.28 -8.94 -20.27
CA ASP A 13 -12.38 -9.30 -21.17
C ASP A 13 -13.67 -9.65 -20.38
N LYS A 14 -13.54 -10.16 -19.15
CA LYS A 14 -14.65 -10.49 -18.25
C LYS A 14 -15.08 -9.35 -17.33
N GLY A 15 -14.40 -8.20 -17.37
CA GLY A 15 -14.65 -7.08 -16.45
C GLY A 15 -14.33 -7.39 -14.99
N PHE A 16 -13.40 -8.32 -14.73
CA PHE A 16 -12.92 -8.66 -13.39
C PHE A 16 -11.62 -7.94 -13.01
N LEU A 17 -10.97 -7.27 -13.96
CA LEU A 17 -9.82 -6.41 -13.71
C LEU A 17 -10.13 -5.00 -14.22
N HIS A 18 -9.94 -4.01 -13.35
CA HIS A 18 -10.03 -2.60 -13.68
C HIS A 18 -8.63 -1.99 -13.52
N ILE A 19 -8.18 -1.23 -14.52
CA ILE A 19 -6.89 -0.53 -14.50
C ILE A 19 -7.18 0.96 -14.48
N TYR A 20 -6.80 1.61 -13.38
CA TYR A 20 -6.93 3.05 -13.21
C TYR A 20 -5.54 3.69 -13.34
N GLN A 21 -5.45 4.76 -14.14
CA GLN A 21 -4.28 5.62 -14.13
C GLN A 21 -4.48 6.69 -13.07
N THR A 22 -3.62 6.68 -12.05
CA THR A 22 -3.57 7.69 -10.99
C THR A 22 -2.48 8.70 -11.32
N SER A 23 -2.70 9.96 -10.96
CA SER A 23 -1.61 10.94 -10.92
C SER A 23 -0.62 10.58 -9.81
N ASP A 24 0.62 11.04 -9.93
CA ASP A 24 1.57 11.01 -8.82
C ASP A 24 0.98 11.81 -7.65
N PRO A 25 0.80 11.23 -6.45
CA PRO A 25 0.30 11.96 -5.30
C PRO A 25 1.11 13.24 -5.01
N PHE A 26 2.43 13.23 -5.22
CA PHE A 26 3.31 14.35 -4.93
C PHE A 26 3.06 15.57 -5.82
N ASP A 27 2.47 15.37 -7.01
CA ASP A 27 2.11 16.46 -7.92
C ASP A 27 0.80 17.17 -7.54
N HIS A 28 0.08 16.69 -6.51
CA HIS A 28 -1.20 17.25 -6.13
C HIS A 28 -1.05 18.65 -5.48
N PRO A 29 -1.83 19.67 -5.89
CA PRO A 29 -1.63 21.06 -5.46
C PRO A 29 -1.86 21.29 -3.96
N GLN A 30 -2.59 20.39 -3.30
CA GLN A 30 -2.83 20.40 -1.85
C GLN A 30 -1.85 19.49 -1.08
N GLY A 31 -0.83 18.98 -1.75
CA GLY A 31 0.17 18.07 -1.19
C GLY A 31 -0.17 16.58 -1.35
N ALA A 32 0.84 15.75 -1.09
CA ALA A 32 0.81 14.30 -1.32
C ALA A 32 -0.33 13.55 -0.63
N LEU A 33 -0.68 13.94 0.60
CA LEU A 33 -1.78 13.31 1.35
C LEU A 33 -3.12 13.48 0.62
N ALA A 34 -3.40 14.68 0.11
CA ALA A 34 -4.63 14.96 -0.64
C ALA A 34 -4.64 14.24 -2.00
N GLY A 35 -3.47 14.12 -2.65
CA GLY A 35 -3.30 13.32 -3.87
C GLY A 35 -3.62 11.84 -3.62
N MET A 36 -3.07 11.26 -2.56
CA MET A 36 -3.32 9.86 -2.18
C MET A 36 -4.81 9.62 -1.90
N LYS A 37 -5.45 10.51 -1.15
CA LYS A 37 -6.89 10.42 -0.85
C LYS A 37 -7.73 10.42 -2.14
N SER A 38 -7.43 11.34 -3.07
CA SER A 38 -8.11 11.41 -4.37
C SER A 38 -7.94 10.11 -5.18
N ASN A 39 -6.74 9.51 -5.14
CA ASN A 39 -6.47 8.24 -5.81
C ASN A 39 -7.29 7.09 -5.20
N LEU A 40 -7.36 6.98 -3.87
CA LEU A 40 -8.16 5.96 -3.20
C LEU A 40 -9.65 6.13 -3.48
N GLU A 41 -10.18 7.36 -3.44
CA GLU A 41 -11.58 7.64 -3.77
C GLU A 41 -11.91 7.21 -5.21
N MET A 42 -11.01 7.47 -6.16
CA MET A 42 -11.17 7.01 -7.54
C MET A 42 -11.18 5.48 -7.65
N ILE A 43 -10.24 4.79 -7.01
CA ILE A 43 -10.13 3.32 -7.05
C ILE A 43 -11.35 2.65 -6.41
N LEU A 44 -11.84 3.22 -5.31
CA LEU A 44 -12.94 2.65 -4.54
C LEU A 44 -14.32 2.99 -5.10
N LYS A 45 -14.44 3.99 -5.98
CA LYS A 45 -15.72 4.48 -6.52
C LYS A 45 -16.60 3.39 -7.11
N ASP A 46 -16.01 2.47 -7.88
CA ASP A 46 -16.74 1.39 -8.56
C ASP A 46 -16.65 0.05 -7.80
N SER A 47 -15.96 0.04 -6.66
CA SER A 47 -15.73 -1.15 -5.85
C SER A 47 -16.88 -1.38 -4.87
N LYS A 48 -17.22 -2.64 -4.59
CA LYS A 48 -18.22 -3.01 -3.58
C LYS A 48 -17.53 -3.56 -2.33
N PRO A 49 -17.91 -3.10 -1.13
CA PRO A 49 -17.39 -3.67 0.10
C PRO A 49 -17.87 -5.13 0.31
N PRO A 50 -17.17 -5.94 1.12
CA PRO A 50 -15.96 -5.58 1.87
C PRO A 50 -14.73 -5.51 0.96
N TYR A 51 -13.93 -4.46 1.13
CA TYR A 51 -12.76 -4.21 0.31
C TYR A 51 -11.59 -5.12 0.69
N ARG A 52 -10.80 -5.54 -0.31
CA ARG A 52 -9.51 -6.20 -0.11
C ARG A 52 -8.50 -5.52 -1.00
N MET A 53 -7.59 -4.76 -0.40
CA MET A 53 -6.59 -3.99 -1.12
C MET A 53 -5.20 -4.53 -0.86
N VAL A 54 -4.43 -4.68 -1.93
CA VAL A 54 -2.97 -4.81 -1.85
C VAL A 54 -2.42 -3.55 -2.50
N THR A 55 -1.75 -2.70 -1.73
CA THR A 55 -1.33 -1.38 -2.20
C THR A 55 0.02 -1.00 -1.63
N MET A 56 0.85 -0.34 -2.45
CA MET A 56 2.03 0.37 -1.98
C MET A 56 1.72 1.85 -2.18
N LEU A 57 1.38 2.55 -1.09
CA LEU A 57 0.85 3.91 -1.13
C LEU A 57 1.89 4.91 -1.71
N ILE A 58 3.18 4.68 -1.43
CA ILE A 58 4.29 5.39 -2.05
C ILE A 58 5.33 4.37 -2.54
N PRO A 59 5.56 4.27 -3.87
CA PRO A 59 6.44 3.26 -4.44
C PRO A 59 7.94 3.53 -4.23
N ASP A 60 8.31 4.78 -3.94
CA ASP A 60 9.69 5.19 -3.69
C ASP A 60 9.82 5.85 -2.31
N THR A 61 10.55 5.19 -1.42
CA THR A 61 10.88 5.68 -0.07
C THR A 61 12.36 6.06 0.04
N GLY A 62 13.03 6.31 -1.08
CA GLY A 62 14.47 6.54 -1.17
C GLY A 62 14.99 7.84 -0.55
N THR A 63 14.11 8.74 -0.08
CA THR A 63 14.49 9.99 0.60
C THR A 63 13.78 10.16 1.93
N THR A 64 14.40 10.84 2.90
CA THR A 64 13.79 11.13 4.20
C THR A 64 12.44 11.86 4.07
N GLU A 65 12.32 12.78 3.11
CA GLU A 65 11.07 13.51 2.87
C GLU A 65 9.94 12.57 2.41
N THR A 66 10.24 11.66 1.48
CA THR A 66 9.25 10.66 1.04
C THR A 66 8.84 9.72 2.17
N MET A 67 9.78 9.33 3.03
CA MET A 67 9.51 8.50 4.21
C MET A 67 8.60 9.21 5.23
N ASP A 68 8.85 10.50 5.51
CA ASP A 68 8.05 11.29 6.44
C ASP A 68 6.62 11.49 5.93
N VAL A 69 6.46 11.74 4.63
CA VAL A 69 5.15 11.83 3.98
C VAL A 69 4.43 10.49 4.02
N HIS A 70 5.13 9.38 3.75
CA HIS A 70 4.57 8.03 3.83
C HIS A 70 3.99 7.75 5.22
N ILE A 71 4.75 8.01 6.28
CA ILE A 71 4.28 7.82 7.66
C ILE A 71 3.04 8.65 7.97
N LYS A 72 3.00 9.91 7.51
CA LYS A 72 1.81 10.76 7.73
C LYS A 72 0.57 10.17 7.07
N ILE A 73 0.72 9.65 5.85
CA ILE A 73 -0.37 8.98 5.13
C ILE A 73 -0.81 7.71 5.86
N GLU A 74 0.13 6.86 6.28
CA GLU A 74 -0.16 5.63 7.03
C GLU A 74 -0.89 5.92 8.35
N LYS A 75 -0.45 6.94 9.10
CA LYS A 75 -1.11 7.37 10.35
C LYS A 75 -2.52 7.91 10.11
N GLU A 76 -2.70 8.75 9.08
CA GLU A 76 -4.03 9.27 8.72
C GLU A 76 -4.97 8.13 8.32
N PHE A 77 -4.48 7.16 7.55
CA PHE A 77 -5.26 5.99 7.15
C PHE A 77 -5.60 5.11 8.36
N HIS A 78 -4.63 4.82 9.22
CA HIS A 78 -4.83 4.06 10.45
C HIS A 78 -5.90 4.69 11.36
N ASN A 79 -5.84 6.01 11.58
CA ASN A 79 -6.82 6.74 12.40
C ASN A 79 -8.25 6.64 11.87
N ASN A 80 -8.40 6.47 10.55
CA ASN A 80 -9.71 6.33 9.89
C ASN A 80 -10.03 4.87 9.54
N PHE A 81 -9.16 3.91 9.84
CA PHE A 81 -9.28 2.52 9.38
C PHE A 81 -10.53 1.82 9.92
N ALA A 82 -10.99 2.18 11.12
CA ALA A 82 -12.23 1.63 11.67
C ALA A 82 -13.47 1.94 10.81
N SER A 83 -13.43 3.00 9.99
CA SER A 83 -14.50 3.34 9.05
C SER A 83 -14.36 2.62 7.69
N PHE A 84 -13.23 1.96 7.46
CA PHE A 84 -12.95 1.23 6.24
C PHE A 84 -13.53 -0.19 6.33
N ASP A 85 -14.56 -0.47 5.53
CA ASP A 85 -15.20 -1.80 5.46
C ASP A 85 -14.34 -2.77 4.63
N GLY A 86 -13.20 -3.18 5.18
CA GLY A 86 -12.28 -4.05 4.47
C GLY A 86 -10.95 -4.34 5.14
N SER A 87 -10.04 -4.86 4.33
CA SER A 87 -8.65 -5.16 4.71
C SER A 87 -7.68 -4.57 3.69
N MET A 88 -6.52 -4.14 4.18
CA MET A 88 -5.43 -3.60 3.36
C MET A 88 -4.13 -4.31 3.72
N ILE A 89 -3.36 -4.67 2.69
CA ILE A 89 -2.01 -5.22 2.81
C ILE A 89 -1.05 -4.28 2.09
N CYS A 90 -0.06 -3.80 2.83
CA CYS A 90 1.02 -2.96 2.31
C CYS A 90 2.29 -3.80 2.17
N PRO A 91 2.73 -4.16 0.95
CA PRO A 91 3.97 -4.90 0.75
C PRO A 91 5.16 -3.95 0.86
N TYR A 92 6.17 -4.35 1.64
CA TYR A 92 7.42 -3.61 1.76
C TYR A 92 8.62 -4.50 1.49
N ASP A 93 9.58 -3.99 0.72
CA ASP A 93 10.90 -4.63 0.56
C ASP A 93 11.82 -4.17 1.69
N ILE A 94 11.93 -5.00 2.73
CA ILE A 94 12.74 -4.70 3.94
C ILE A 94 14.16 -4.28 3.57
N LYS A 95 14.77 -4.87 2.53
CA LYS A 95 16.15 -4.53 2.14
C LYS A 95 16.26 -3.07 1.69
N LYS A 96 15.23 -2.53 1.02
CA LYS A 96 15.18 -1.12 0.64
C LYS A 96 14.95 -0.23 1.85
N LEU A 97 14.15 -0.66 2.83
CA LEU A 97 13.93 0.09 4.05
C LEU A 97 15.20 0.18 4.91
N GLU A 98 15.94 -0.92 5.05
CA GLU A 98 17.17 -0.99 5.84
C GLU A 98 18.30 -0.15 5.23
N GLN A 99 18.37 -0.04 3.90
CA GLN A 99 19.35 0.82 3.21
C GLN A 99 19.19 2.30 3.58
N ASN A 100 17.97 2.73 3.91
CA ASN A 100 17.67 4.10 4.34
C ASN A 100 17.94 4.32 5.84
N LYS A 101 18.40 3.29 6.57
CA LYS A 101 18.94 3.32 7.95
C LYS A 101 18.05 3.92 9.06
N SER A 102 16.77 4.18 8.84
CA SER A 102 15.88 4.66 9.91
C SER A 102 15.18 3.49 10.60
N HIS A 103 15.78 2.94 11.66
CA HIS A 103 15.09 1.99 12.55
C HIS A 103 13.80 2.58 13.13
N ASP A 104 13.77 3.90 13.33
CA ASP A 104 12.60 4.61 13.83
C ASP A 104 11.47 4.59 12.80
N TRP A 105 11.78 4.69 11.51
CA TRP A 105 10.77 4.60 10.45
C TRP A 105 10.10 3.22 10.38
N ILE A 106 10.88 2.13 10.48
CA ILE A 106 10.31 0.77 10.51
C ILE A 106 9.40 0.60 11.74
N ARG A 107 9.80 1.13 12.89
CA ARG A 107 8.96 1.12 14.11
C ARG A 107 7.67 1.90 13.89
N GLU A 108 7.76 3.12 13.36
CA GLU A 108 6.58 3.95 13.09
C GLU A 108 5.63 3.31 12.05
N LEU A 109 6.17 2.59 11.07
CA LEU A 109 5.35 1.79 10.14
C LEU A 109 4.62 0.67 10.89
N LEU A 110 5.31 -0.07 11.76
CA LEU A 110 4.67 -1.16 12.51
C LEU A 110 3.60 -0.65 13.48
N ASP A 111 3.80 0.52 14.08
CA ASP A 111 2.82 1.15 14.99
C ASP A 111 1.51 1.55 14.29
N SER A 112 1.52 1.78 12.97
CA SER A 112 0.32 2.08 12.19
C SER A 112 -0.35 0.85 11.56
N HIS A 113 0.19 -0.36 11.79
CA HIS A 113 -0.31 -1.61 11.22
C HIS A 113 -0.90 -2.53 12.29
N HIS A 114 -1.99 -3.23 11.93
CA HIS A 114 -2.62 -4.20 12.82
C HIS A 114 -1.85 -5.52 12.94
N SER A 115 -1.03 -5.86 11.94
CA SER A 115 -0.25 -7.10 11.88
C SER A 115 0.87 -6.97 10.86
N ALA A 116 1.93 -7.77 11.02
CA ALA A 116 3.05 -7.84 10.07
C ALA A 116 3.31 -9.29 9.63
N ILE A 117 3.57 -9.48 8.34
CA ILE A 117 3.93 -10.77 7.74
C ILE A 117 5.33 -10.64 7.15
N TYR A 118 6.26 -11.46 7.62
CA TYR A 118 7.61 -11.54 7.07
C TYR A 118 7.67 -12.68 6.07
N ALA A 119 7.68 -12.35 4.79
CA ALA A 119 7.89 -13.31 3.72
C ALA A 119 9.39 -13.46 3.45
N THR A 120 9.89 -14.70 3.52
CA THR A 120 11.27 -15.00 3.12
C THR A 120 11.39 -15.06 1.61
N SER A 121 12.63 -15.03 1.10
CA SER A 121 12.89 -15.16 -0.35
C SER A 121 12.55 -16.54 -0.91
N SER A 122 12.35 -17.56 -0.05
CA SER A 122 11.85 -18.88 -0.45
C SER A 122 10.32 -18.93 -0.57
N GLY A 123 9.60 -17.88 -0.16
CA GLY A 123 8.14 -17.83 -0.15
C GLY A 123 7.50 -18.35 1.15
N ASP A 124 8.29 -18.85 2.09
CA ASP A 124 7.82 -19.25 3.41
C ASP A 124 7.59 -18.00 4.27
N GLY A 125 6.37 -17.81 4.77
CA GLY A 125 5.97 -16.65 5.56
C GLY A 125 5.95 -16.95 7.06
N VAL A 126 6.48 -16.03 7.87
CA VAL A 126 6.28 -16.00 9.33
C VAL A 126 5.32 -14.87 9.66
N ILE A 127 4.23 -15.19 10.36
CA ILE A 127 3.21 -14.22 10.77
C ILE A 127 3.54 -13.75 12.18
N ASN A 128 3.66 -12.43 12.38
CA ASN A 128 3.72 -11.83 13.71
C ASN A 128 2.34 -11.23 14.02
N LEU A 129 1.64 -11.85 14.98
CA LEU A 129 0.37 -11.36 15.50
C LEU A 129 0.68 -10.51 16.74
N SER A 130 0.50 -9.20 16.62
CA SER A 130 0.54 -8.25 17.74
C SER A 130 -0.82 -8.11 18.41
#